data_AF-A0A8B7NT95-F1
#
_entry.id   AF-A0A8B7NT95-F1
#
_cell.length_a   1.000
_cell.length_b   1.000
_cell.length_c   1.000
_cell.angle_alpha   90.00
_cell.angle_beta   90.00
_cell.angle_gamma   90.00
#
_symmetry.space_group_name_H-M   'P 1'
#
loop_
_entity.id
_entity.type
_entity.pdbx_description
1 polymer ?
#
loop_
_entity_poly.entity_id
_entity_poly.type
_entity_poly.pdbx_seq_one_letter_code
_entity_poly.pdbx_strand_id
1 'polypeptide(L)'
;MEILKGAQTAVNFASYFPLLHKATADNDTPCPGYVYDEIIKLSYASAGHRCHLVDFLLSRLQASGCCGKQKVVSVMKHLTDKGHAGVRQLLRIKDTAIRAIAGGGAA
;
A
#
# COMPACT_ATOMS: atom_id res chain seq x y z
N MET A 1 23.54 -12.51 -8.60
CA MET A 1 23.57 -11.12 -8.09
C MET A 1 22.18 -10.50 -7.92
N GLU A 2 21.15 -10.95 -8.66
CA GLU A 2 19.79 -10.40 -8.58
C GLU A 2 19.04 -10.73 -7.28
N ILE A 3 19.22 -11.93 -6.72
CA ILE A 3 18.61 -12.34 -5.43
C ILE A 3 19.03 -11.39 -4.29
N LEU A 4 20.32 -11.01 -4.25
CA LEU A 4 20.85 -10.08 -3.26
C LEU A 4 20.25 -8.66 -3.41
N LYS A 5 20.05 -8.20 -4.65
CA LYS A 5 19.40 -6.90 -4.93
C LYS A 5 17.92 -6.90 -4.50
N GLY A 6 17.21 -8.00 -4.71
CA GLY A 6 15.83 -8.19 -4.25
C GLY A 6 15.73 -8.15 -2.72
N ALA A 7 16.56 -8.94 -2.03
CA ALA A 7 16.60 -8.97 -0.56
C ALA A 7 16.94 -7.59 0.03
N GLN A 8 17.90 -6.87 -0.54
CA GLN A 8 18.26 -5.53 -0.08
C GLN A 8 17.12 -4.52 -0.28
N THR A 9 16.35 -4.65 -1.36
CA THR A 9 15.17 -3.80 -1.60
C THR A 9 14.08 -4.06 -0.55
N ALA A 10 13.84 -5.33 -0.19
CA ALA A 10 12.88 -5.69 0.84
C ALA A 10 13.28 -5.15 2.23
N VAL A 11 14.57 -5.29 2.60
CA VAL A 11 15.10 -4.75 3.85
C VAL A 11 15.00 -3.23 3.89
N ASN A 12 15.32 -2.54 2.77
CA ASN A 12 15.16 -1.09 2.69
C ASN A 12 13.69 -0.68 2.82
N PHE A 13 12.78 -1.37 2.15
CA PHE A 13 11.34 -1.11 2.24
C PHE A 13 10.80 -1.27 3.67
N ALA A 14 11.32 -2.23 4.44
CA ALA A 14 10.89 -2.46 5.82
C ALA A 14 11.09 -1.23 6.73
N SER A 15 12.06 -0.35 6.43
CA SER A 15 12.27 0.90 7.17
C SER A 15 11.07 1.86 7.09
N TYR A 16 10.20 1.73 6.08
CA TYR A 16 8.97 2.51 5.92
C TYR A 16 7.77 1.93 6.68
N PHE A 17 7.93 0.79 7.38
CA PHE A 17 6.83 0.17 8.12
C PHE A 17 6.14 1.13 9.11
N PRO A 18 6.85 1.95 9.92
CA PRO A 18 6.18 2.88 10.83
C PRO A 18 5.28 3.91 10.12
N LEU A 19 5.71 4.39 8.94
CA LEU A 19 4.95 5.31 8.11
C LEU A 19 3.69 4.64 7.54
N LEU A 20 3.86 3.44 6.98
CA LEU A 20 2.77 2.66 6.37
C LEU A 20 1.77 2.16 7.42
N HIS A 21 2.25 1.76 8.59
CA HIS A 21 1.41 1.38 9.72
C HIS A 21 0.58 2.57 10.20
N LYS A 22 1.20 3.75 10.35
CA LYS A 22 0.48 4.99 10.71
C LYS A 22 -0.64 5.31 9.71
N ALA A 23 -0.40 5.11 8.41
CA ALA A 23 -1.41 5.32 7.37
C ALA A 23 -2.53 4.27 7.34
N THR A 24 -2.30 3.06 7.87
CA THR A 24 -3.20 1.91 7.70
C THR A 24 -3.63 1.26 9.01
N ALA A 25 -3.39 1.94 10.14
CA ALA A 25 -3.75 1.46 11.46
C ALA A 25 -5.27 1.30 11.56
N ASP A 26 -5.73 0.13 11.99
CA ASP A 26 -7.14 -0.21 12.08
C ASP A 26 -7.71 0.30 13.40
N ASN A 27 -7.96 1.60 13.44
CA ASN A 27 -8.47 2.34 14.58
C ASN A 27 -9.18 3.61 14.10
N ASP A 28 -9.82 4.33 15.00
CA ASP A 28 -10.56 5.55 14.65
C ASP A 28 -9.67 6.81 14.53
N THR A 29 -8.38 6.69 14.82
CA THR A 29 -7.45 7.82 14.72
C THR A 29 -7.22 8.19 13.25
N PRO A 30 -7.51 9.43 12.83
CA PRO A 30 -7.33 9.82 11.44
C PRO A 30 -5.86 9.77 11.01
N CYS A 31 -5.62 9.42 9.74
CA CYS A 31 -4.29 9.46 9.16
C CYS A 31 -3.85 10.93 8.97
N PRO A 32 -2.69 11.36 9.50
CA PRO A 32 -2.18 12.70 9.24
C PRO A 32 -1.91 12.92 7.75
N GLY A 33 -2.37 14.04 7.19
CA GLY A 33 -2.33 14.29 5.73
C GLY A 33 -0.95 14.17 5.09
N TYR A 34 0.11 14.62 5.76
CA TYR A 34 1.49 14.57 5.26
C TYR A 34 1.97 13.14 4.97
N VAL A 35 1.38 12.13 5.64
CA VAL A 35 1.76 10.72 5.47
C VAL A 35 1.45 10.26 4.05
N TYR A 36 0.38 10.78 3.41
CA TYR A 36 0.07 10.45 2.03
C TYR A 36 1.18 10.91 1.07
N ASP A 37 1.71 12.13 1.26
CA ASP A 37 2.79 12.66 0.42
C ASP A 37 4.09 11.86 0.58
N GLU A 38 4.42 11.43 1.80
CA GLU A 38 5.59 10.55 2.04
C GLU A 38 5.44 9.18 1.36
N ILE A 39 4.25 8.58 1.40
CA ILE A 39 3.96 7.32 0.72
C ILE A 39 3.96 7.51 -0.83
N ILE A 40 3.51 8.67 -1.31
CA ILE A 40 3.61 9.02 -2.74
C ILE A 40 5.09 9.06 -3.15
N LYS A 41 5.97 9.72 -2.38
CA LYS A 41 7.42 9.74 -2.65
C LYS A 41 8.02 8.33 -2.68
N LEU A 42 7.62 7.46 -1.75
CA LEU A 42 8.04 6.05 -1.72
C LEU A 42 7.73 5.30 -3.04
N SER A 43 6.62 5.63 -3.71
CA SER A 43 6.27 5.01 -5.00
C SER A 43 7.27 5.31 -6.13
N TYR A 44 8.04 6.39 -6.01
CA TYR A 44 9.06 6.79 -6.99
C TYR A 44 10.44 6.18 -6.68
N ALA A 45 10.65 5.59 -5.50
CA ALA A 45 11.97 5.11 -5.06
C ALA A 45 12.55 4.00 -5.96
N SER A 46 11.79 2.92 -6.21
CA SER A 46 12.20 1.87 -7.16
C SER A 46 11.03 0.98 -7.58
N ALA A 47 11.23 0.12 -8.58
CA ALA A 47 10.24 -0.88 -8.97
C ALA A 47 9.90 -1.86 -7.84
N GLY A 48 10.91 -2.32 -7.10
CA GLY A 48 10.69 -3.21 -5.95
C GLY A 48 9.90 -2.53 -4.83
N HIS A 49 10.16 -1.26 -4.54
CA HIS A 49 9.36 -0.50 -3.56
C HIS A 49 7.88 -0.44 -3.96
N ARG A 50 7.58 -0.26 -5.26
CA ARG A 50 6.19 -0.27 -5.75
C ARG A 50 5.52 -1.63 -5.57
N CYS A 51 6.22 -2.72 -5.87
CA CYS A 51 5.70 -4.07 -5.64
C CYS A 51 5.40 -4.30 -4.16
N HIS A 52 6.38 -4.04 -3.28
CA HIS A 52 6.19 -4.21 -1.83
C HIS A 52 5.11 -3.28 -1.26
N LEU A 53 5.01 -2.05 -1.74
CA LEU A 53 3.95 -1.11 -1.34
C LEU A 53 2.57 -1.65 -1.68
N VAL A 54 2.38 -2.13 -2.91
CA VAL A 54 1.08 -2.67 -3.34
C VAL A 54 0.74 -3.95 -2.57
N ASP A 55 1.70 -4.85 -2.38
CA ASP A 55 1.48 -6.11 -1.64
C ASP A 55 1.17 -5.85 -0.16
N PHE A 56 1.85 -4.88 0.46
CA PHE A 56 1.54 -4.44 1.82
C PHE A 56 0.11 -3.91 1.92
N LEU A 57 -0.28 -3.00 1.02
CA LEU A 57 -1.61 -2.40 1.05
C LEU A 57 -2.71 -3.45 0.83
N LEU A 58 -2.53 -4.42 -0.06
CA LEU A 58 -3.50 -5.49 -0.27
C LEU A 58 -3.62 -6.41 0.95
N SER A 59 -2.48 -6.76 1.56
CA SER A 59 -2.46 -7.56 2.79
C SER A 59 -3.21 -6.85 3.92
N ARG A 60 -3.01 -5.52 4.06
CA ARG A 60 -3.74 -4.68 5.03
C ARG A 60 -5.23 -4.56 4.68
N LEU A 61 -5.58 -4.41 3.40
CA LEU A 61 -6.97 -4.34 2.95
C LEU A 61 -7.73 -5.63 3.31
N GLN A 62 -7.08 -6.78 3.16
CA GLN A 62 -7.67 -8.08 3.49
C GLN A 62 -7.81 -8.29 5.01
N ALA A 63 -6.78 -7.92 5.79
CA ALA A 63 -6.72 -8.24 7.22
C ALA A 63 -7.42 -7.25 8.15
N SER A 64 -7.74 -6.04 7.69
CA SER A 64 -8.32 -4.99 8.55
C SER A 64 -9.85 -5.03 8.60
N GLY A 65 -10.43 -4.50 9.66
CA GLY A 65 -11.83 -4.12 9.77
C GLY A 65 -12.17 -2.86 8.96
N CYS A 66 -13.36 -2.29 9.19
CA CYS A 66 -13.90 -1.19 8.39
C CYS A 66 -12.98 0.05 8.36
N CYS A 67 -12.52 0.51 9.53
CA CYS A 67 -11.70 1.71 9.66
C CYS A 67 -10.35 1.56 8.94
N GLY A 68 -9.67 0.43 9.12
CA GLY A 68 -8.43 0.12 8.42
C GLY A 68 -8.63 -0.03 6.91
N LYS A 69 -9.69 -0.71 6.45
CA LYS A 69 -10.02 -0.82 5.01
C LYS A 69 -10.23 0.55 4.39
N GLN A 70 -10.98 1.45 5.03
CA GLN A 70 -11.20 2.81 4.56
C GLN A 70 -9.88 3.58 4.41
N LYS A 71 -8.98 3.47 5.39
CA LYS A 71 -7.66 4.11 5.34
C LYS A 71 -6.80 3.55 4.22
N VAL A 72 -6.76 2.24 4.05
CA VAL A 72 -6.01 1.58 2.97
C VAL A 72 -6.52 2.04 1.60
N VAL A 73 -7.83 2.06 1.39
CA VAL A 73 -8.44 2.57 0.13
C VAL A 73 -8.11 4.05 -0.07
N SER A 74 -8.10 4.85 1.01
CA SER A 74 -7.69 6.26 0.94
C SER A 74 -6.23 6.41 0.49
N VAL A 75 -5.31 5.59 0.99
CA VAL A 75 -3.91 5.57 0.53
C VAL A 75 -3.82 5.17 -0.95
N MET A 76 -4.52 4.11 -1.35
CA MET A 76 -4.55 3.65 -2.75
C MET A 76 -5.08 4.74 -3.69
N LYS A 77 -6.11 5.50 -3.27
CA LYS A 77 -6.61 6.63 -4.04
C LYS A 77 -5.53 7.70 -4.24
N HIS A 78 -4.86 8.13 -3.17
CA HIS A 78 -3.79 9.14 -3.27
C HIS A 78 -2.63 8.67 -4.17
N LEU A 79 -2.26 7.39 -4.10
CA LEU A 79 -1.26 6.79 -4.98
C LEU A 79 -1.71 6.73 -6.43
N THR A 80 -3.00 6.54 -6.69
CA THR A 80 -3.55 6.53 -8.05
C THR A 80 -3.55 7.93 -8.64
N ASP A 81 -3.91 8.93 -7.84
CA ASP A 81 -4.00 10.35 -8.25
C ASP A 81 -2.62 10.98 -8.45
N LYS A 82 -1.68 10.77 -7.52
CA LYS A 82 -0.39 11.50 -7.47
C LYS A 82 0.86 10.60 -7.51
N GLY A 83 0.70 9.29 -7.39
CA GLY A 83 1.82 8.35 -7.35
C GLY A 83 2.36 7.96 -8.73
N HIS A 84 3.45 7.20 -8.69
CA HIS A 84 4.11 6.70 -9.88
C HIS A 84 3.19 5.79 -10.72
N ALA A 85 3.22 5.92 -12.06
CA ALA A 85 2.33 5.19 -12.97
C ALA A 85 2.38 3.66 -12.81
N GLY A 86 3.55 3.12 -12.48
CA GLY A 86 3.74 1.70 -12.19
C GLY A 86 2.89 1.18 -11.01
N VAL A 87 2.54 2.02 -10.03
CA VAL A 87 1.59 1.61 -8.96
C VAL A 87 0.21 1.37 -9.54
N ARG A 88 -0.27 2.26 -10.43
CA ARG A 88 -1.57 2.09 -11.10
C ARG A 88 -1.60 0.80 -11.94
N GLN A 89 -0.50 0.50 -12.62
CA GLN A 89 -0.38 -0.74 -13.40
C GLN A 89 -0.44 -1.98 -12.49
N LEU A 90 0.32 -1.98 -11.39
CA LEU A 90 0.30 -3.09 -10.42
C LEU A 90 -1.08 -3.29 -9.78
N LEU A 91 -1.77 -2.20 -9.43
CA LEU A 91 -3.14 -2.26 -8.89
C LEU A 91 -4.13 -2.84 -9.92
N ARG A 92 -4.01 -2.49 -11.21
CA ARG A 92 -4.82 -3.07 -12.29
C ARG A 92 -4.56 -4.55 -12.49
N ILE A 93 -3.30 -4.98 -12.42
CA ILE A 93 -2.94 -6.41 -12.48
C ILE A 93 -3.58 -7.18 -11.32
N LYS A 94 -3.73 -6.55 -10.15
CA LYS A 94 -4.30 -7.14 -8.95
C LYS A 94 -5.79 -6.81 -8.74
N ASP A 95 -6.47 -6.29 -9.75
CA ASP A 95 -7.89 -5.86 -9.68
C ASP A 95 -8.82 -6.99 -9.19
N THR A 96 -8.65 -8.21 -9.68
CA THR A 96 -9.45 -9.37 -9.24
C THR A 96 -9.34 -9.62 -7.74
N ALA A 97 -8.14 -9.50 -7.16
CA ALA A 97 -7.92 -9.68 -5.73
C ALA A 97 -8.59 -8.55 -4.93
N ILE A 98 -8.50 -7.31 -5.41
CA ILE A 98 -9.17 -6.15 -4.79
C ILE A 98 -10.69 -6.34 -4.79
N ARG A 99 -11.27 -6.77 -5.92
CA ARG A 99 -12.71 -7.04 -6.03
C ARG A 99 -13.18 -8.16 -5.11
N ALA A 100 -12.39 -9.23 -4.98
CA ALA A 100 -12.71 -10.32 -4.07
C ALA A 100 -12.80 -9.83 -2.61
N ILE A 101 -11.88 -8.97 -2.17
CA ILE A 101 -11.90 -8.39 -0.82
C ILE A 101 -13.09 -7.45 -0.61
N ALA A 102 -13.51 -6.73 -1.66
CA ALA A 102 -14.69 -5.86 -1.62
C ALA A 102 -16.01 -6.66 -1.58
N GLY A 103 -16.08 -7.77 -2.33
CA GLY A 103 -17.27 -8.64 -2.37
C GLY A 103 -17.44 -9.51 -1.12
N GLY A 104 -16.37 -9.78 -0.37
CA GLY A 104 -16.41 -10.56 0.88
C GLY A 104 -16.92 -9.81 2.12
N GLY A 105 -17.45 -8.59 1.97
CA GLY A 105 -18.00 -7.78 3.07
C GLY A 105 -19.43 -8.11 3.48
N ALA A 106 -20.03 -9.19 2.96
CA ALA A 106 -21.36 -9.67 3.31
C ALA A 106 -21.28 -11.07 3.93
N ALA A 107 -20.92 -11.13 5.21
CA ALA A 107 -21.20 -12.24 6.11
C ALA A 107 -21.23 -11.70 7.55
#